data_AF-R7F1Y7-F1
#
_entry.id   AF-R7F1Y7-F1
#
_cell.length_a   1.000
_cell.length_b   1.000
_cell.length_c   1.000
_cell.angle_alpha   90.00
_cell.angle_beta   90.00
_cell.angle_gamma   90.00
#
_symmetry.space_group_name_H-M   'P 1'
#
loop_
_entity.id
_entity.type
_entity.pdbx_description
1 polymer ?
#
loop_
_entity_poly.entity_id
_entity_poly.type
_entity_poly.pdbx_seq_one_letter_code
_entity_poly.pdbx_strand_id
1 'polypeptide(L)'
;MLLAGSLFPSAMKATEKKASAAEFTKISSDQLLKKGDDYLHINRDIDSAILCFNTVAKRYDAGMSEKEKAQIFEAYYGLWNAYYVDGYNNFHAALDNLLIAESLAEGNRHAKAKLDYAYGIMYLTLGSQHNEKEIIELAKSYLHNAFYQSYKQHDVILTHRAFDNLALIAFLDDSIHSIDKEVAMMRNFKNPSEPWRQYVSLMIYNARKATAENNPGATR
;
A
#
# COMPACT_ATOMS: atom_id res chain seq x y z
N MET A 1 -3.91 13.02 44.98
CA MET A 1 -2.89 12.30 45.76
C MET A 1 -1.68 12.15 44.86
N LEU A 2 -0.52 12.61 45.31
CA LEU A 2 0.74 12.78 44.56
C LEU A 2 1.73 11.70 45.00
N LEU A 3 2.71 11.41 44.12
CA LEU A 3 3.96 10.62 44.29
C LEU A 3 3.81 9.09 44.15
N ALA A 4 4.68 8.35 43.47
CA ALA A 4 6.04 8.54 42.93
C ALA A 4 6.16 7.64 41.68
N GLY A 5 7.12 7.71 40.75
CA GLY A 5 8.53 8.04 40.85
C GLY A 5 9.20 7.32 39.68
N SER A 6 9.95 8.07 38.89
CA SER A 6 10.67 7.70 37.67
C SER A 6 11.63 6.52 37.80
N LEU A 7 11.62 5.61 36.81
CA LEU A 7 12.81 4.87 36.35
C LEU A 7 12.65 4.48 34.88
N PHE A 8 12.99 5.39 33.96
CA PHE A 8 13.51 4.98 32.65
C PHE A 8 14.75 5.81 32.33
N PRO A 9 15.87 5.17 31.95
CA PRO A 9 17.11 5.87 31.68
C PRO A 9 16.96 6.81 30.48
N SER A 10 17.38 8.06 30.67
CA SER A 10 17.77 8.95 29.57
C SER A 10 18.96 8.35 28.83
N ALA A 11 18.75 7.81 27.62
CA ALA A 11 19.79 7.65 26.59
C ALA A 11 19.20 7.19 25.25
N MET A 12 18.72 8.12 24.44
CA MET A 12 18.98 8.17 22.99
C MET A 12 18.41 9.49 22.46
N LYS A 13 19.12 10.59 22.75
CA LYS A 13 19.17 11.67 21.75
C LYS A 13 20.07 11.15 20.64
N ALA A 14 19.52 10.32 19.76
CA ALA A 14 20.06 10.24 18.42
C ALA A 14 19.84 11.62 17.83
N THR A 15 20.90 12.42 17.76
CA THR A 15 20.97 13.53 16.82
C THR A 15 20.93 12.93 15.43
N GLU A 16 19.73 12.55 14.97
CA GLU A 16 19.47 12.39 13.56
C GLU A 16 19.66 13.77 12.96
N LYS A 17 20.81 13.96 12.31
CA LYS A 17 21.01 15.04 11.38
C LYS A 17 19.88 14.89 10.36
N LYS A 18 18.82 15.70 10.46
CA LYS A 18 17.78 15.82 9.43
C LYS A 18 18.53 16.03 8.13
N ALA A 19 18.56 14.99 7.29
CA ALA A 19 19.31 15.01 6.07
C ALA A 19 18.84 16.21 5.24
N SER A 20 19.77 17.07 4.84
CA SER A 20 19.40 18.36 4.24
C SER A 20 18.86 18.11 2.83
N ALA A 21 17.82 18.85 2.42
CA ALA A 21 17.25 18.72 1.07
C ALA A 21 18.30 18.84 -0.05
N ALA A 22 19.43 19.50 0.20
CA ALA A 22 20.55 19.65 -0.73
C ALA A 22 21.42 18.38 -0.90
N GLU A 23 21.42 17.46 0.08
CA GLU A 23 22.14 16.18 -0.02
C GLU A 23 21.38 15.17 -0.91
N PHE A 24 20.05 15.26 -0.96
CA PHE A 24 19.19 14.34 -1.74
C PHE A 24 19.19 14.63 -3.24
N THR A 25 19.49 15.86 -3.67
CA THR A 25 19.48 16.23 -5.10
C THR A 25 20.53 15.49 -5.92
N LYS A 26 21.62 15.02 -5.29
CA LYS A 26 22.71 14.29 -5.95
C LYS A 26 22.50 12.77 -6.02
N ILE A 27 21.45 12.25 -5.39
CA ILE A 27 21.16 10.81 -5.33
C ILE A 27 20.34 10.42 -6.58
N SER A 28 20.58 9.24 -7.16
CA SER A 28 19.78 8.78 -8.32
C SER A 28 18.32 8.53 -7.95
N SER A 29 17.41 8.59 -8.94
CA SER A 29 15.98 8.39 -8.69
C SER A 29 15.71 6.98 -8.16
N ASP A 30 16.37 5.95 -8.71
CA ASP A 30 16.27 4.57 -8.24
C ASP A 30 16.65 4.41 -6.76
N GLN A 31 17.75 5.05 -6.33
CA GLN A 31 18.19 5.02 -4.94
C GLN A 31 17.23 5.78 -4.01
N LEU A 32 16.67 6.89 -4.46
CA LEU A 32 15.69 7.67 -3.70
C LEU A 32 14.38 6.91 -3.54
N LEU A 33 13.88 6.27 -4.60
CA LEU A 33 12.67 5.44 -4.54
C LEU A 33 12.86 4.28 -3.54
N LYS A 34 13.98 3.57 -3.63
CA LYS A 34 14.31 2.50 -2.68
C LYS A 34 14.36 3.01 -1.24
N LYS A 35 15.02 4.15 -1.00
CA LYS A 35 15.07 4.78 0.33
C LYS A 35 13.67 5.17 0.81
N GLY A 36 12.85 5.72 -0.07
CA GLY A 36 11.46 6.08 0.23
C GLY A 36 10.66 4.87 0.71
N ASP A 37 10.75 3.76 0.00
CA ASP A 37 10.09 2.50 0.39
C ASP A 37 10.60 1.95 1.72
N ASP A 38 11.93 1.93 1.92
CA ASP A 38 12.54 1.48 3.19
C ASP A 38 12.07 2.37 4.36
N TYR A 39 12.03 3.69 4.18
CA TYR A 39 11.53 4.61 5.19
C TYR A 39 10.05 4.37 5.50
N LEU A 40 9.23 4.14 4.48
CA LEU A 40 7.79 3.96 4.63
C LEU A 40 7.44 2.63 5.32
N HIS A 41 8.12 1.55 4.96
CA HIS A 41 7.70 0.19 5.32
C HIS A 41 8.57 -0.48 6.39
N ILE A 42 9.82 -0.06 6.56
CA ILE A 42 10.76 -0.66 7.52
C ILE A 42 11.01 0.30 8.68
N ASN A 43 11.43 1.54 8.40
CA ASN A 43 11.79 2.50 9.45
C ASN A 43 10.58 3.20 10.06
N ARG A 44 9.44 3.20 9.36
CA ARG A 44 8.22 3.93 9.74
C ARG A 44 8.46 5.44 9.90
N ASP A 45 9.33 5.99 9.06
CA ASP A 45 9.63 7.43 8.98
C ASP A 45 8.97 8.03 7.72
N ILE A 46 7.73 8.48 7.90
CA ILE A 46 6.89 8.98 6.80
C ILE A 46 7.45 10.30 6.23
N ASP A 47 7.99 11.18 7.08
CA ASP A 47 8.56 12.46 6.65
C ASP A 47 9.75 12.24 5.70
N SER A 48 10.65 11.32 6.05
CA SER A 48 11.78 10.97 5.20
C SER A 48 11.36 10.27 3.91
N ALA A 49 10.33 9.42 3.95
CA ALA A 49 9.76 8.81 2.75
C ALA A 49 9.19 9.87 1.79
N ILE A 50 8.38 10.80 2.30
CA ILE A 50 7.81 11.92 1.54
C ILE A 50 8.91 12.79 0.94
N LEU A 51 9.99 13.06 1.66
CA LEU A 51 11.13 13.82 1.14
C LEU A 51 11.81 13.11 -0.04
N CYS A 52 12.02 11.79 0.06
CA CYS A 52 12.59 10.99 -1.01
C CYS A 52 11.71 11.04 -2.26
N PHE A 53 10.41 10.73 -2.12
CA PHE A 53 9.49 10.71 -3.25
C PHE A 53 9.31 12.09 -3.88
N ASN A 54 9.15 13.15 -3.09
CA ASN A 54 9.07 14.52 -3.63
C ASN A 54 10.34 14.92 -4.39
N THR A 55 11.51 14.46 -3.95
CA THR A 55 12.77 14.76 -4.65
C THR A 55 12.82 14.09 -6.01
N VAL A 56 12.23 12.89 -6.16
CA VAL A 56 12.09 12.22 -7.46
C VAL A 56 11.02 12.90 -8.30
N ALA A 57 9.84 13.16 -7.75
CA ALA A 57 8.72 13.81 -8.45
C ALA A 57 9.12 15.16 -9.06
N LYS A 58 9.92 15.96 -8.35
CA LYS A 58 10.45 17.25 -8.83
C LYS A 58 11.40 17.15 -10.04
N ARG A 59 11.85 15.95 -10.41
CA ARG A 59 12.67 15.71 -11.61
C ARG A 59 11.83 15.59 -12.88
N TYR A 60 10.51 15.76 -12.76
CA TYR A 60 9.64 15.70 -13.92
C TYR A 60 10.06 16.71 -15.00
N ASP A 61 10.17 16.21 -16.23
CA ASP A 61 10.46 16.93 -17.46
C ASP A 61 9.68 16.26 -18.60
N ALA A 62 9.14 17.06 -19.54
CA ALA A 62 8.30 16.54 -20.61
C ALA A 62 9.08 15.68 -21.65
N GLY A 63 10.39 15.89 -21.77
CA GLY A 63 11.27 15.20 -22.71
C GLY A 63 11.94 13.95 -22.15
N MET A 64 11.56 13.50 -20.95
CA MET A 64 12.19 12.36 -20.31
C MET A 64 11.89 11.02 -20.99
N SER A 65 12.76 10.05 -20.79
CA SER A 65 12.59 8.68 -21.27
C SER A 65 11.45 7.95 -20.54
N GLU A 66 10.91 6.90 -21.15
CA GLU A 66 9.89 6.04 -20.52
C GLU A 66 10.35 5.44 -19.18
N LYS A 67 11.65 5.16 -19.03
CA LYS A 67 12.22 4.70 -17.75
C LYS A 67 12.09 5.80 -16.69
N GLU A 68 12.43 7.04 -17.04
CA GLU A 68 12.32 8.16 -16.11
C GLU A 68 10.86 8.45 -15.77
N LYS A 69 9.94 8.39 -16.74
CA LYS A 69 8.49 8.52 -16.47
C LYS A 69 8.01 7.47 -15.49
N ALA A 70 8.46 6.22 -15.65
CA ALA A 70 8.16 5.16 -14.70
C ALA A 70 8.71 5.46 -13.29
N GLN A 71 9.88 6.08 -13.16
CA GLN A 71 10.40 6.51 -11.85
C GLN A 71 9.57 7.65 -11.24
N ILE A 72 9.11 8.60 -12.06
CA ILE A 72 8.21 9.67 -11.59
C ILE A 72 6.86 9.08 -11.17
N PHE A 73 6.32 8.12 -11.93
CA PHE A 73 5.14 7.34 -11.56
C PHE A 73 5.30 6.71 -10.17
N GLU A 74 6.43 6.00 -9.94
CA GLU A 74 6.69 5.36 -8.64
C GLU A 74 6.77 6.37 -7.50
N ALA A 75 7.31 7.56 -7.75
CA ALA A 75 7.35 8.63 -6.76
C ALA A 75 5.94 9.11 -6.38
N TYR A 76 5.08 9.39 -7.34
CA TYR A 76 3.70 9.82 -7.07
C TYR A 76 2.86 8.71 -6.43
N TYR A 77 3.05 7.46 -6.84
CA TYR A 77 2.43 6.31 -6.18
C TYR A 77 2.91 6.15 -4.73
N GLY A 78 4.21 6.33 -4.47
CA GLY A 78 4.78 6.35 -3.13
C GLY A 78 4.22 7.48 -2.27
N LEU A 79 4.00 8.67 -2.84
CA LEU A 79 3.35 9.79 -2.16
C LEU A 79 1.89 9.49 -1.81
N TRP A 80 1.12 8.87 -2.72
CA TRP A 80 -0.23 8.38 -2.40
C TRP A 80 -0.20 7.45 -1.17
N ASN A 81 0.72 6.47 -1.16
CA ASN A 81 0.84 5.51 -0.07
C ASN A 81 1.22 6.19 1.26
N ALA A 82 2.19 7.12 1.22
CA ALA A 82 2.65 7.86 2.38
C ALA A 82 1.60 8.83 2.95
N TYR A 83 0.82 9.51 2.11
CA TYR A 83 -0.21 10.44 2.57
C TYR A 83 -1.46 9.72 3.09
N TYR A 84 -1.77 8.55 2.56
CA TYR A 84 -3.03 7.88 2.85
C TYR A 84 -2.89 6.65 3.76
N VAL A 85 -2.23 5.61 3.26
CA VAL A 85 -2.25 4.27 3.87
C VAL A 85 -1.38 4.24 5.12
N ASP A 86 -0.17 4.80 5.03
CA ASP A 86 0.85 4.66 6.08
C ASP A 86 1.01 5.90 6.96
N GLY A 87 0.54 7.07 6.50
CA GLY A 87 0.76 8.34 7.18
C GLY A 87 -0.51 9.05 7.63
N TYR A 88 -0.72 10.26 7.10
CA TYR A 88 -1.61 11.26 7.71
C TYR A 88 -3.11 11.05 7.46
N ASN A 89 -3.50 9.95 6.80
CA ASN A 89 -4.88 9.72 6.33
C ASN A 89 -5.43 10.92 5.53
N ASN A 90 -4.56 11.58 4.76
CA ASN A 90 -4.91 12.76 3.98
C ASN A 90 -5.40 12.34 2.59
N PHE A 91 -6.70 12.06 2.51
CA PHE A 91 -7.36 11.58 1.29
C PHE A 91 -7.16 12.51 0.09
N HIS A 92 -7.31 13.83 0.29
CA HIS A 92 -7.19 14.80 -0.80
C HIS A 92 -5.79 14.83 -1.39
N ALA A 93 -4.76 14.97 -0.56
CA ALA A 93 -3.38 14.95 -1.04
C ALA A 93 -3.04 13.62 -1.74
N ALA A 94 -3.54 12.51 -1.22
CA ALA A 94 -3.30 11.21 -1.83
C ALA A 94 -4.00 11.07 -3.20
N LEU A 95 -5.23 11.57 -3.34
CA LEU A 95 -5.95 11.57 -4.62
C LEU A 95 -5.21 12.40 -5.68
N ASP A 96 -4.75 13.61 -5.32
CA ASP A 96 -4.02 14.48 -6.25
C ASP A 96 -2.74 13.79 -6.76
N ASN A 97 -1.99 13.14 -5.85
CA ASN A 97 -0.80 12.38 -6.24
C ASN A 97 -1.15 11.17 -7.12
N LEU A 98 -2.24 10.46 -6.82
CA LEU A 98 -2.66 9.31 -7.59
C LEU A 98 -3.10 9.68 -9.01
N LEU A 99 -3.81 10.80 -9.18
CA LEU A 99 -4.21 11.31 -10.51
C LEU A 99 -2.99 11.68 -11.36
N ILE A 100 -1.95 12.25 -10.74
CA ILE A 100 -0.70 12.52 -11.46
C ILE A 100 0.00 11.21 -11.82
N ALA A 101 0.06 10.22 -10.91
CA ALA A 101 0.59 8.90 -11.23
C ALA A 101 -0.16 8.25 -12.41
N GLU A 102 -1.49 8.32 -12.43
CA GLU A 102 -2.31 7.80 -13.53
C GLU A 102 -1.92 8.45 -14.88
N SER A 103 -1.69 9.76 -14.91
CA SER A 103 -1.27 10.47 -16.13
C SER A 103 0.10 10.01 -16.68
N LEU A 104 0.91 9.33 -15.86
CA LEU A 104 2.23 8.82 -16.18
C LEU A 104 2.25 7.29 -16.39
N ALA A 105 1.09 6.65 -16.35
CA ALA A 105 0.98 5.18 -16.36
C ALA A 105 1.15 4.54 -17.75
N GLU A 106 0.98 5.33 -18.82
CA GLU A 106 1.13 4.83 -20.19
C GLU A 106 2.52 4.23 -20.40
N GLY A 107 2.60 3.06 -21.05
CA GLY A 107 3.86 2.35 -21.26
C GLY A 107 4.46 1.66 -20.03
N ASN A 108 4.01 1.98 -18.81
CA ASN A 108 4.47 1.33 -17.58
C ASN A 108 3.70 0.02 -17.32
N ARG A 109 4.36 -1.11 -17.60
CA ARG A 109 3.76 -2.46 -17.44
C ARG A 109 3.26 -2.78 -16.01
N HIS A 110 3.77 -2.10 -14.99
CA HIS A 110 3.40 -2.32 -13.58
C HIS A 110 2.38 -1.33 -13.06
N ALA A 111 2.15 -0.22 -13.77
CA ALA A 111 1.30 0.87 -13.28
C ALA A 111 -0.14 0.44 -13.05
N LYS A 112 -0.72 -0.33 -13.97
CA LYS A 112 -2.14 -0.71 -13.88
C LYS A 112 -2.48 -1.45 -12.59
N ALA A 113 -1.68 -2.45 -12.20
CA ALA A 113 -1.93 -3.20 -10.97
C ALA A 113 -1.84 -2.29 -9.72
N LYS A 114 -0.89 -1.36 -9.71
CA LYS A 114 -0.70 -0.39 -8.61
C LYS A 114 -1.85 0.62 -8.52
N LEU A 115 -2.28 1.16 -9.66
CA LEU A 115 -3.44 2.05 -9.73
C LEU A 115 -4.73 1.34 -9.31
N ASP A 116 -4.97 0.14 -9.84
CA ASP A 116 -6.13 -0.67 -9.47
C ASP A 116 -6.14 -0.92 -7.94
N TYR A 117 -4.98 -1.24 -7.34
CA TYR A 117 -4.89 -1.37 -5.89
C TYR A 117 -5.21 -0.05 -5.17
N ALA A 118 -4.62 1.06 -5.61
CA ALA A 118 -4.80 2.35 -4.96
C ALA A 118 -6.25 2.83 -4.98
N TYR A 119 -6.92 2.78 -6.14
CA TYR A 119 -8.34 3.07 -6.26
C TYR A 119 -9.18 2.11 -5.42
N GLY A 120 -8.83 0.82 -5.41
CA GLY A 120 -9.48 -0.18 -4.56
C GLY A 120 -9.47 0.19 -3.08
N ILE A 121 -8.33 0.61 -2.53
CA ILE A 121 -8.22 1.03 -1.12
C ILE A 121 -9.00 2.32 -0.86
N MET A 122 -8.93 3.29 -1.77
CA MET A 122 -9.63 4.57 -1.63
C MET A 122 -11.15 4.38 -1.64
N TYR A 123 -11.69 3.60 -2.58
CA TYR A 123 -13.11 3.29 -2.63
C TYR A 123 -13.55 2.42 -1.45
N LEU A 124 -12.74 1.46 -1.00
CA LEU A 124 -13.08 0.64 0.16
C LEU A 124 -13.30 1.51 1.40
N THR A 125 -12.42 2.47 1.66
CA THR A 125 -12.55 3.39 2.78
C THR A 125 -13.78 4.29 2.63
N LEU A 126 -13.98 4.90 1.46
CA LEU A 126 -15.15 5.76 1.22
C LEU A 126 -16.47 5.01 1.39
N GLY A 127 -16.57 3.82 0.79
CA GLY A 127 -17.74 2.96 0.87
C GLY A 127 -18.00 2.49 2.30
N SER A 128 -16.95 2.08 3.03
CA SER A 128 -17.09 1.63 4.42
C SER A 128 -17.51 2.76 5.36
N GLN A 129 -16.99 3.98 5.18
CA GLN A 129 -17.33 5.13 6.03
C GLN A 129 -18.77 5.62 5.86
N HIS A 130 -19.32 5.47 4.66
CA HIS A 130 -20.68 5.93 4.32
C HIS A 130 -21.70 4.79 4.21
N ASN A 131 -21.25 3.54 4.42
CA ASN A 131 -22.06 2.33 4.24
C ASN A 131 -22.68 2.21 2.82
N GLU A 132 -21.92 2.63 1.81
CA GLU A 132 -22.33 2.67 0.40
C GLU A 132 -21.87 1.39 -0.31
N LYS A 133 -22.78 0.43 -0.44
CA LYS A 133 -22.47 -0.92 -0.97
C LYS A 133 -21.96 -0.90 -2.40
N GLU A 134 -22.51 -0.04 -3.24
CA GLU A 134 -22.10 0.13 -4.63
C GLU A 134 -20.64 0.57 -4.74
N ILE A 135 -20.17 1.40 -3.79
CA ILE A 135 -18.77 1.84 -3.74
C ILE A 135 -17.87 0.71 -3.24
N ILE A 136 -18.32 -0.12 -2.29
CA ILE A 136 -17.59 -1.29 -1.83
C ILE A 136 -17.45 -2.34 -2.96
N GLU A 137 -18.48 -2.56 -3.77
CA GLU A 137 -18.41 -3.44 -4.94
C GLU A 137 -17.46 -2.90 -6.02
N LEU A 138 -17.41 -1.58 -6.19
CA LEU A 138 -16.42 -0.94 -7.06
C LEU A 138 -14.99 -1.18 -6.53
N ALA A 139 -14.78 -0.98 -5.23
CA ALA A 139 -13.51 -1.26 -4.56
C ALA A 139 -13.06 -2.71 -4.75
N LYS A 140 -13.98 -3.66 -4.56
CA LYS A 140 -13.76 -5.09 -4.76
C LYS A 140 -13.31 -5.40 -6.20
N SER A 141 -13.97 -4.81 -7.19
CA SER A 141 -13.62 -4.99 -8.61
C SER A 141 -12.19 -4.54 -8.92
N TYR A 142 -11.80 -3.37 -8.39
CA TYR A 142 -10.43 -2.86 -8.49
C TYR A 142 -9.41 -3.76 -7.80
N LEU A 143 -9.70 -4.23 -6.58
CA LEU A 143 -8.80 -5.10 -5.82
C LEU A 143 -8.62 -6.48 -6.47
N HIS A 144 -9.66 -7.05 -7.10
CA HIS A 144 -9.51 -8.27 -7.90
C HIS A 144 -8.56 -8.02 -9.08
N ASN A 145 -8.75 -6.92 -9.82
CA ASN A 145 -7.86 -6.57 -10.94
C ASN A 145 -6.40 -6.41 -10.48
N ALA A 146 -6.19 -5.73 -9.36
CA ALA A 146 -4.87 -5.59 -8.75
C ALA A 146 -4.26 -6.95 -8.39
N PHE A 147 -5.01 -7.84 -7.74
CA PHE A 147 -4.56 -9.19 -7.38
C PHE A 147 -4.13 -10.00 -8.60
N TYR A 148 -5.00 -10.14 -9.61
CA TYR A 148 -4.69 -10.97 -10.78
C TYR A 148 -3.51 -10.44 -11.59
N GLN A 149 -3.41 -9.12 -11.73
CA GLN A 149 -2.31 -8.51 -12.49
C GLN A 149 -0.99 -8.59 -11.72
N SER A 150 -0.97 -8.27 -10.42
CA SER A 150 0.23 -8.38 -9.59
C SER A 150 0.73 -9.82 -9.49
N TYR A 151 -0.18 -10.79 -9.37
CA TYR A 151 0.15 -12.21 -9.38
C TYR A 151 0.85 -12.60 -10.70
N LYS A 152 0.30 -12.20 -11.86
CA LYS A 152 0.91 -12.46 -13.18
C LYS A 152 2.28 -11.78 -13.33
N GLN A 153 2.45 -10.62 -12.71
CA GLN A 153 3.70 -9.85 -12.71
C GLN A 153 4.73 -10.38 -11.71
N HIS A 154 4.38 -11.37 -10.89
CA HIS A 154 5.20 -11.85 -9.77
C HIS A 154 5.52 -10.75 -8.75
N ASP A 155 4.66 -9.73 -8.63
CA ASP A 155 4.75 -8.72 -7.58
C ASP A 155 4.14 -9.28 -6.30
N VAL A 156 4.98 -9.94 -5.50
CA VAL A 156 4.59 -10.61 -4.27
C VAL A 156 3.90 -9.63 -3.32
N ILE A 157 4.50 -8.46 -3.08
CA ILE A 157 4.00 -7.50 -2.09
C ILE A 157 2.59 -7.02 -2.46
N LEU A 158 2.39 -6.61 -3.71
CA LEU A 158 1.10 -6.10 -4.16
C LEU A 158 0.03 -7.21 -4.22
N THR A 159 0.41 -8.43 -4.61
CA THR A 159 -0.47 -9.61 -4.60
C THR A 159 -1.04 -9.87 -3.21
N HIS A 160 -0.18 -9.90 -2.19
CA HIS A 160 -0.59 -10.12 -0.80
C HIS A 160 -1.45 -8.98 -0.28
N ARG A 161 -1.08 -7.72 -0.54
CA ARG A 161 -1.87 -6.55 -0.13
C ARG A 161 -3.27 -6.56 -0.73
N ALA A 162 -3.41 -6.87 -2.02
CA ALA A 162 -4.72 -6.97 -2.67
C ALA A 162 -5.54 -8.12 -2.07
N PHE A 163 -4.92 -9.29 -1.87
CA PHE A 163 -5.57 -10.45 -1.26
C PHE A 163 -6.10 -10.19 0.15
N ASP A 164 -5.30 -9.56 1.01
CA ASP A 164 -5.69 -9.29 2.40
C ASP A 164 -6.91 -8.35 2.50
N ASN A 165 -7.03 -7.41 1.55
CA ASN A 165 -8.18 -6.52 1.42
C ASN A 165 -9.40 -7.21 0.80
N LEU A 166 -9.21 -8.08 -0.19
CA LEU A 166 -10.30 -8.93 -0.72
C LEU A 166 -10.88 -9.83 0.38
N ALA A 167 -10.03 -10.41 1.21
CA ALA A 167 -10.46 -11.20 2.36
C ALA A 167 -11.19 -10.35 3.42
N LEU A 168 -10.92 -9.04 3.51
CA LEU A 168 -11.60 -8.14 4.43
C LEU A 168 -13.01 -7.87 3.91
N ILE A 169 -13.13 -7.47 2.64
CA ILE A 169 -14.41 -7.22 1.98
C ILE A 169 -15.29 -8.48 2.05
N ALA A 170 -14.75 -9.63 1.65
CA ALA A 170 -15.49 -10.90 1.67
C ALA A 170 -15.98 -11.27 3.09
N PHE A 171 -15.23 -10.91 4.13
CA PHE A 171 -15.67 -11.09 5.50
C PHE A 171 -16.78 -10.10 5.90
N LEU A 172 -16.61 -8.81 5.61
CA LEU A 172 -17.59 -7.77 5.93
C LEU A 172 -18.94 -8.00 5.24
N ASP A 173 -18.91 -8.47 3.99
CA ASP A 173 -20.09 -8.75 3.18
C ASP A 173 -20.73 -10.12 3.45
N ASP A 174 -20.25 -10.88 4.44
CA ASP A 174 -20.69 -12.25 4.74
C ASP A 174 -20.61 -13.18 3.50
N SER A 175 -19.56 -12.97 2.70
CA SER A 175 -19.33 -13.63 1.41
C SER A 175 -17.93 -14.25 1.33
N ILE A 176 -17.44 -14.83 2.42
CA ILE A 176 -16.05 -15.28 2.56
C ILE A 176 -15.59 -16.25 1.45
N HIS A 177 -16.52 -17.04 0.90
CA HIS A 177 -16.28 -17.96 -0.20
C HIS A 177 -16.16 -17.30 -1.58
N SER A 178 -16.49 -16.02 -1.71
CA SER A 178 -16.39 -15.27 -2.98
C SER A 178 -14.96 -15.12 -3.49
N ILE A 179 -13.96 -15.41 -2.65
CA ILE A 179 -12.53 -15.32 -2.98
C ILE A 179 -11.82 -16.68 -2.98
N ASP A 180 -12.55 -17.80 -3.02
CA ASP A 180 -11.96 -19.14 -2.94
C ASP A 180 -10.99 -19.45 -4.10
N LYS A 181 -11.19 -18.80 -5.26
CA LYS A 181 -10.26 -18.90 -6.40
C LYS A 181 -8.92 -18.25 -6.09
N GLU A 182 -8.93 -17.04 -5.53
CA GLU A 182 -7.75 -16.32 -5.09
C GLU A 182 -7.04 -17.09 -3.97
N VAL A 183 -7.78 -17.68 -3.03
CA VAL A 183 -7.23 -18.55 -1.97
C VAL A 183 -6.50 -19.75 -2.57
N ALA A 184 -7.07 -20.41 -3.58
CA ALA A 184 -6.42 -21.52 -4.27
C ALA A 184 -5.13 -21.06 -4.98
N MET A 185 -5.14 -19.88 -5.60
CA MET A 185 -3.94 -19.29 -6.21
C MET A 185 -2.87 -18.99 -5.16
N MET A 186 -3.26 -18.46 -4.00
CA MET A 186 -2.34 -18.15 -2.90
C MET A 186 -1.74 -19.42 -2.30
N ARG A 187 -2.52 -20.50 -2.12
CA ARG A 187 -1.99 -21.79 -1.64
C ARG A 187 -1.01 -22.43 -2.62
N ASN A 188 -1.19 -22.18 -3.91
CA ASN A 188 -0.33 -22.70 -4.97
C ASN A 188 0.82 -21.75 -5.36
N PHE A 189 0.99 -20.62 -4.66
CA PHE A 189 2.10 -19.70 -4.90
C PHE A 189 3.41 -20.40 -4.48
N LYS A 190 4.22 -20.83 -5.46
CA LYS A 190 5.45 -21.58 -5.23
C LYS A 190 6.64 -20.64 -5.05
N ASN A 191 7.50 -20.96 -4.09
CA ASN A 191 8.77 -20.27 -3.84
C ASN A 191 8.67 -18.73 -3.82
N PRO A 192 7.73 -18.14 -3.04
CA PRO A 192 7.70 -16.68 -2.91
C PRO A 192 9.03 -16.19 -2.32
N SER A 193 9.48 -15.01 -2.78
CA SER A 193 10.64 -14.32 -2.19
C SER A 193 10.45 -14.03 -0.70
N GLU A 194 9.19 -13.90 -0.26
CA GLU A 194 8.80 -13.61 1.12
C GLU A 194 7.75 -14.63 1.62
N PRO A 195 8.15 -15.87 1.98
CA PRO A 195 7.21 -16.94 2.38
C PRO A 195 6.34 -16.60 3.59
N TRP A 196 6.85 -15.75 4.47
CA TRP A 196 6.11 -15.29 5.65
C TRP A 196 4.85 -14.49 5.26
N ARG A 197 4.84 -13.75 4.14
CA ARG A 197 3.64 -13.01 3.68
C ARG A 197 2.52 -13.96 3.30
N GLN A 198 2.85 -15.02 2.58
CA GLN A 198 1.89 -16.06 2.19
C GLN A 198 1.27 -16.74 3.41
N TYR A 199 2.10 -17.07 4.40
CA TYR A 199 1.62 -17.61 5.66
C TYR A 199 0.66 -16.62 6.36
N VAL A 200 1.04 -15.36 6.50
CA VAL A 200 0.22 -14.32 7.16
C VAL A 200 -1.10 -14.09 6.42
N SER A 201 -1.08 -13.90 5.12
CA SER A 201 -2.30 -13.70 4.31
C SER A 201 -3.28 -14.87 4.46
N LEU A 202 -2.79 -16.11 4.37
CA LEU A 202 -3.64 -17.30 4.52
C LEU A 202 -4.15 -17.46 5.96
N MET A 203 -3.36 -17.09 6.98
CA MET A 203 -3.84 -17.04 8.36
C MET A 203 -4.97 -16.02 8.53
N ILE A 204 -4.84 -14.82 7.99
CA ILE A 204 -5.87 -13.78 8.04
C ILE A 204 -7.18 -14.29 7.43
N TYR A 205 -7.11 -14.88 6.23
CA TYR A 205 -8.28 -15.50 5.59
C TYR A 205 -8.89 -16.61 6.46
N ASN A 206 -8.07 -17.56 6.94
CA ASN A 206 -8.56 -18.68 7.74
C ASN A 206 -9.23 -18.21 9.04
N ALA A 207 -8.67 -17.20 9.70
CA ALA A 207 -9.26 -16.62 10.90
C ALA A 207 -10.63 -15.96 10.61
N ARG A 208 -10.73 -15.18 9.52
CA ARG A 208 -11.99 -14.56 9.10
C ARG A 208 -13.05 -15.59 8.72
N LYS A 209 -12.65 -16.64 7.99
CA LYS A 209 -13.52 -17.76 7.63
C LYS A 209 -14.05 -18.47 8.86
N ALA A 210 -13.19 -18.83 9.81
CA ALA A 210 -13.61 -19.46 11.05
C ALA A 210 -14.58 -18.58 11.85
N THR A 211 -14.38 -17.26 11.87
CA THR A 211 -15.31 -16.32 12.52
C THR A 211 -16.67 -16.29 11.83
N ALA A 212 -16.70 -16.21 10.50
CA ALA A 212 -17.95 -16.21 9.73
C ALA A 212 -18.74 -17.52 9.89
N GLU A 213 -18.05 -18.66 9.89
CA GLU A 213 -18.67 -19.99 10.06
C GLU A 213 -19.21 -20.22 11.47
N ASN A 214 -18.54 -19.68 12.51
CA ASN A 214 -18.95 -19.88 13.91
C ASN A 214 -19.96 -18.85 14.41
N ASN A 215 -20.04 -17.66 13.79
CA ASN A 215 -20.98 -16.60 14.18
C ASN A 215 -21.64 -15.97 12.95
N PRO A 216 -22.59 -16.66 12.30
CA PRO A 216 -23.30 -16.12 11.14
C PRO A 216 -24.05 -14.84 11.54
N GLY A 217 -23.61 -13.70 11.00
CA GLY A 217 -24.16 -12.37 11.31
C GLY A 217 -23.32 -11.48 12.23
N ALA A 218 -22.13 -11.88 12.67
CA ALA A 218 -21.25 -11.05 13.52
C ALA A 218 -20.74 -9.74 12.85
N THR A 219 -20.97 -9.58 11.55
CA THR A 219 -20.58 -8.41 10.76
C THR A 219 -21.74 -7.45 10.46
N ARG A 220 -22.95 -7.72 11.00
CA ARG A 220 -24.13 -6.84 10.89
C ARG A 220 -24.30 -5.92 12.08
#